data_AF-A0A2H3BEC4-F1
#
_entry.id   AF-A0A2H3BEC4-F1
#
_cell.length_a   1.000
_cell.length_b   1.000
_cell.length_c   1.000
_cell.angle_alpha   90.00
_cell.angle_beta   90.00
_cell.angle_gamma   90.00
#
_symmetry.space_group_name_H-M   'P 1'
#
loop_
_entity.id
_entity.type
_entity.pdbx_description
1 polymer ?
#
loop_
_entity_poly.entity_id
_entity_poly.type
_entity_poly.pdbx_seq_one_letter_code
_entity_poly.pdbx_strand_id
1 'polypeptide(L)'
;NITSSKEDRISIASAALEKAISMLQSNGQFSVSSDSPYGTPGGLYAQMAEFDRLTNQTKYKEQLKGCFKLAESVNSNFLSNPNYGYAAARAYTAYQDPDFLDLAITSWTSVRRYTISDEQATSGTTEAKQFNLSSSCGSE
;
A
#
# COMPACT_ATOMS: atom_id res chain seq x y z
N ASN A 1 -14.21 23.12 11.06
CA ASN A 1 -14.16 22.81 12.50
C ASN A 1 -14.53 21.34 12.68
N ILE A 2 -13.66 20.49 13.25
CA ILE A 2 -14.00 19.09 13.54
C ILE A 2 -14.69 19.06 14.91
N THR A 3 -15.96 18.66 14.94
CA THR A 3 -16.81 18.71 16.15
C THR A 3 -16.85 17.41 16.95
N SER A 4 -16.36 16.30 16.38
CA SER A 4 -16.29 14.99 17.05
C SER A 4 -15.04 14.83 17.92
N SER A 5 -15.14 14.04 19.00
CA SER A 5 -13.99 13.75 19.86
C SER A 5 -12.96 12.85 19.15
N LYS A 6 -11.73 12.76 19.68
CA LYS A 6 -10.72 11.84 19.15
C LYS A 6 -11.18 10.38 19.25
N GLU A 7 -11.80 10.01 20.36
CA GLU A 7 -12.30 8.65 20.61
C GLU A 7 -13.42 8.28 19.63
N ASP A 8 -14.36 9.19 19.37
CA ASP A 8 -15.42 8.97 18.38
C ASP A 8 -14.84 8.72 16.99
N ARG A 9 -13.83 9.50 16.59
CA ARG A 9 -13.17 9.33 15.28
C ARG A 9 -12.45 7.99 15.18
N ILE A 10 -11.77 7.56 16.24
CA ILE A 10 -11.11 6.24 16.30
C ILE A 10 -12.16 5.12 16.20
N SER A 11 -13.27 5.23 16.93
CA SER A 11 -14.36 4.26 16.91
C SER A 11 -14.98 4.14 15.50
N ILE A 12 -15.32 5.27 14.87
CA ILE A 12 -15.86 5.32 13.51
C ILE A 12 -14.87 4.70 12.51
N ALA A 13 -13.59 5.07 12.58
CA ALA A 13 -12.57 4.54 11.69
C ALA A 13 -12.37 3.04 11.87
N SER A 14 -12.32 2.54 13.11
CA SER A 14 -12.23 1.10 13.36
C SER A 14 -13.46 0.37 12.82
N ALA A 15 -14.67 0.87 13.04
CA ALA A 15 -15.89 0.25 12.54
C ALA A 15 -15.94 0.21 11.00
N ALA A 16 -15.48 1.28 10.33
CA ALA A 16 -15.37 1.34 8.89
C ALA A 16 -14.35 0.31 8.35
N LEU A 17 -13.20 0.16 9.01
CA LEU A 17 -12.20 -0.85 8.67
C LEU A 17 -12.75 -2.27 8.83
N GLU A 18 -13.41 -2.58 9.95
CA GLU A 18 -14.05 -3.89 10.14
C GLU A 18 -15.10 -4.18 9.07
N LYS A 19 -15.89 -3.16 8.69
CA LYS A 19 -16.87 -3.30 7.63
C LYS A 19 -16.21 -3.58 6.28
N ALA A 20 -15.15 -2.84 5.92
CA ALA A 20 -14.42 -3.06 4.68
C ALA A 20 -13.74 -4.44 4.64
N ILE A 21 -13.15 -4.87 5.76
CA ILE A 21 -12.59 -6.21 5.96
C ILE A 21 -13.65 -7.28 5.71
N SER A 22 -14.86 -7.12 6.25
CA SER A 22 -15.96 -8.08 6.07
C SER A 22 -16.43 -8.23 4.61
N MET A 23 -16.06 -7.28 3.75
CA MET A 23 -16.37 -7.30 2.32
C MET A 23 -15.29 -7.99 1.49
N LEU A 24 -14.15 -8.36 2.11
CA LEU A 24 -13.16 -9.21 1.46
C LEU A 24 -13.70 -10.64 1.33
N GLN A 25 -13.44 -11.23 0.18
CA GLN A 25 -13.64 -12.64 -0.07
C GLN A 25 -12.58 -13.46 0.68
N SER A 26 -12.76 -14.79 0.72
CA SER A 26 -11.83 -15.72 1.38
C SER A 26 -10.40 -15.70 0.82
N ASN A 27 -10.23 -15.20 -0.41
CA ASN A 27 -8.93 -15.01 -1.06
C ASN A 27 -8.31 -13.60 -0.78
N GLY A 28 -8.87 -12.84 0.16
CA GLY A 28 -8.37 -11.52 0.53
C GLY A 28 -8.63 -10.41 -0.50
N GLN A 29 -9.44 -10.67 -1.53
CA GLN A 29 -9.81 -9.69 -2.57
C GLN A 29 -11.24 -9.19 -2.38
N PHE A 30 -11.55 -8.00 -2.91
CA PHE A 30 -12.95 -7.59 -3.05
C PHE A 30 -13.61 -8.37 -4.19
N SER A 31 -14.93 -8.56 -4.13
CA SER A 31 -15.67 -9.19 -5.23
C SER A 31 -15.38 -8.50 -6.55
N VAL A 32 -14.95 -9.27 -7.53
CA VAL A 32 -14.54 -8.76 -8.84
C VAL A 32 -15.79 -8.29 -9.59
N SER A 33 -15.96 -6.97 -9.70
CA SER A 33 -16.64 -6.36 -10.85
C SER A 33 -15.56 -5.86 -11.82
N SER A 34 -15.94 -5.52 -13.06
CA SER A 34 -15.07 -4.82 -14.01
C SER A 34 -14.42 -3.56 -13.43
N ASP A 35 -14.95 -3.06 -12.31
CA ASP A 35 -14.60 -1.76 -11.72
C ASP A 35 -13.72 -1.89 -10.47
N SER A 36 -13.33 -3.11 -10.06
CA SER A 36 -12.44 -3.33 -8.90
C SER A 36 -11.06 -3.81 -9.36
N PRO A 37 -10.07 -2.91 -9.50
CA PRO A 37 -8.70 -3.29 -9.81
C PRO A 37 -8.15 -4.26 -8.76
N TYR A 38 -7.38 -5.27 -9.18
CA TYR A 38 -6.72 -6.23 -8.29
C TYR A 38 -5.88 -5.57 -7.17
N GLY A 39 -5.36 -4.36 -7.39
CA GLY A 39 -4.62 -3.60 -6.38
C GLY A 39 -5.47 -2.93 -5.30
N THR A 40 -6.80 -2.96 -5.39
CA THR A 40 -7.70 -2.24 -4.48
C THR A 40 -7.56 -2.68 -3.02
N PRO A 41 -7.46 -3.99 -2.69
CA PRO A 41 -7.25 -4.44 -1.32
C PRO A 41 -5.96 -3.90 -0.69
N GLY A 42 -4.90 -3.67 -1.47
CA GLY A 42 -3.67 -3.04 -0.97
C GLY A 42 -3.94 -1.69 -0.30
N GLY A 43 -4.88 -0.90 -0.82
CA GLY A 43 -5.30 0.35 -0.18
C GLY A 43 -5.97 0.16 1.19
N LEU A 44 -6.78 -0.89 1.35
CA LEU A 44 -7.35 -1.26 2.65
C LEU A 44 -6.26 -1.73 3.61
N TYR A 45 -5.31 -2.55 3.13
CA TYR A 45 -4.22 -3.09 3.96
C TYR A 45 -3.35 -1.96 4.53
N ALA A 46 -3.04 -0.96 3.72
CA ALA A 46 -2.31 0.23 4.16
C ALA A 46 -3.07 1.00 5.25
N GLN A 47 -4.39 1.14 5.12
CA GLN A 47 -5.23 1.83 6.12
C GLN A 47 -5.30 1.07 7.45
N MET A 48 -5.35 -0.27 7.41
CA MET A 48 -5.28 -1.10 8.62
C MET A 48 -3.97 -0.86 9.39
N ALA A 49 -2.83 -0.87 8.69
CA ALA A 49 -1.53 -0.58 9.30
C ALA A 49 -1.44 0.85 9.85
N GLU A 50 -1.96 1.83 9.11
CA GLU A 50 -1.96 3.22 9.56
C GLU A 50 -2.86 3.47 10.77
N PHE A 51 -4.01 2.83 10.83
CA PHE A 51 -4.88 2.90 11.99
C PHE A 51 -4.15 2.41 13.24
N ASP A 52 -3.52 1.23 13.15
CA ASP A 52 -2.73 0.67 14.24
C ASP A 52 -1.58 1.60 14.65
N ARG A 53 -0.85 2.15 13.67
CA ARG A 53 0.22 3.13 13.94
C ARG A 53 -0.29 4.39 14.65
N LEU A 54 -1.41 4.96 14.20
CA LEU A 54 -1.98 6.20 14.73
C LEU A 54 -2.66 6.03 16.09
N THR A 55 -3.10 4.81 16.39
CA THR A 55 -3.76 4.46 17.65
C THR A 55 -2.83 3.74 18.64
N ASN A 56 -1.58 3.49 18.22
CA ASN A 56 -0.57 2.75 18.97
C ASN A 56 -1.04 1.34 19.37
N GLN A 57 -1.57 0.60 18.39
CA GLN A 57 -2.09 -0.75 18.53
C GLN A 57 -1.48 -1.68 17.48
N THR A 58 -1.73 -2.97 17.62
CA THR A 58 -1.33 -4.02 16.66
C THR A 58 -2.50 -4.91 16.28
N LYS A 59 -3.73 -4.34 16.31
CA LYS A 59 -4.99 -5.05 16.11
C LYS A 59 -5.02 -5.83 14.80
N TYR A 60 -4.45 -5.26 13.73
CA TYR A 60 -4.54 -5.79 12.38
C TYR A 60 -3.28 -6.52 11.90
N LYS A 61 -2.22 -6.56 12.72
CA LYS A 61 -0.92 -7.11 12.32
C LYS A 61 -1.00 -8.53 11.74
N GLU A 62 -1.53 -9.48 12.51
CA GLU A 62 -1.60 -10.89 12.08
C GLU A 62 -2.54 -11.09 10.88
N GLN A 63 -3.64 -10.33 10.86
CA GLN A 63 -4.57 -10.35 9.74
C GLN A 63 -3.89 -9.86 8.45
N LEU A 64 -3.07 -8.81 8.52
CA LEU A 64 -2.29 -8.32 7.38
C LEU A 64 -1.33 -9.39 6.86
N LYS A 65 -0.62 -10.11 7.76
CA LYS A 65 0.26 -11.23 7.34
C LYS A 65 -0.54 -12.29 6.57
N GLY A 66 -1.74 -12.62 7.04
CA GLY A 66 -2.66 -13.52 6.31
C GLY A 66 -3.09 -12.97 4.96
N CYS A 67 -3.50 -11.70 4.91
CA CYS A 67 -3.92 -11.01 3.68
C CYS A 67 -2.83 -11.00 2.60
N PHE A 68 -1.57 -10.74 2.96
CA PHE A 68 -0.46 -10.78 2.00
C PHE A 68 -0.24 -12.18 1.41
N LYS A 69 -0.32 -13.24 2.22
CA LYS A 69 -0.25 -14.63 1.74
C LYS A 69 -1.40 -14.98 0.80
N LEU A 70 -2.60 -14.45 1.07
CA LEU A 70 -3.76 -14.64 0.20
C LEU A 70 -3.61 -13.88 -1.13
N ALA A 71 -3.08 -12.65 -1.10
CA ALA A 71 -2.78 -11.92 -2.33
C ALA A 71 -1.78 -12.68 -3.22
N GLU A 72 -0.71 -13.20 -2.61
CA GLU A 72 0.30 -14.02 -3.29
C GLU A 72 -0.29 -15.29 -3.92
N SER A 73 -1.20 -15.97 -3.22
CA SER A 73 -1.82 -17.20 -3.75
C SER A 73 -2.75 -16.95 -4.94
N VAL A 74 -3.34 -15.75 -5.04
CA VAL A 74 -4.14 -15.32 -6.20
C VAL A 74 -3.26 -14.88 -7.36
N ASN A 75 -2.17 -14.17 -7.08
CA ASN A 75 -1.22 -13.70 -8.08
C ASN A 75 0.18 -13.66 -7.47
N SER A 76 1.07 -14.55 -7.91
CA SER A 76 2.44 -14.61 -7.42
C SER A 76 3.27 -13.35 -7.73
N ASN A 77 2.83 -12.53 -8.69
CA ASN A 77 3.45 -11.25 -9.04
C ASN A 77 2.69 -10.04 -8.46
N PHE A 78 1.88 -10.22 -7.42
CA PHE A 78 1.06 -9.15 -6.85
C PHE A 78 1.86 -7.93 -6.39
N LEU A 79 3.12 -8.11 -5.95
CA LEU A 79 4.01 -7.03 -5.51
C LEU A 79 4.48 -6.12 -6.65
N SER A 80 4.27 -6.49 -7.91
CA SER A 80 4.42 -5.56 -9.04
C SER A 80 3.36 -4.45 -9.03
N ASN A 81 2.26 -4.64 -8.30
CA ASN A 81 1.27 -3.59 -8.06
C ASN A 81 1.71 -2.73 -6.86
N PRO A 82 1.92 -1.41 -7.06
CA PRO A 82 2.50 -0.53 -6.04
C PRO A 82 1.62 -0.39 -4.79
N ASN A 83 0.31 -0.66 -4.87
CA ASN A 83 -0.58 -0.56 -3.70
C ASN A 83 -0.20 -1.57 -2.61
N TYR A 84 0.20 -2.79 -3.00
CA TYR A 84 0.63 -3.80 -2.03
C TYR A 84 2.02 -3.48 -1.45
N GLY A 85 2.94 -2.95 -2.27
CA GLY A 85 4.23 -2.46 -1.78
C GLY A 85 4.09 -1.30 -0.79
N TYR A 86 3.21 -0.35 -1.12
CA TYR A 86 2.87 0.76 -0.22
C TYR A 86 2.30 0.23 1.10
N ALA A 87 1.35 -0.70 1.05
CA ALA A 87 0.78 -1.33 2.25
C ALA A 87 1.84 -2.01 3.10
N ALA A 88 2.76 -2.76 2.49
CA ALA A 88 3.86 -3.42 3.18
C ALA A 88 4.78 -2.41 3.87
N ALA A 89 5.12 -1.30 3.21
CA ALA A 89 5.91 -0.22 3.82
C ALA A 89 5.20 0.44 5.01
N ARG A 90 3.88 0.67 4.93
CA ARG A 90 3.09 1.18 6.07
C ARG A 90 3.04 0.17 7.22
N ALA A 91 2.87 -1.11 6.91
CA ALA A 91 2.88 -2.19 7.91
C ALA A 91 4.24 -2.33 8.60
N TYR A 92 5.35 -2.25 7.87
CA TYR A 92 6.68 -2.21 8.47
C TYR A 92 6.86 -0.99 9.38
N THR A 93 6.41 0.19 8.93
CA THR A 93 6.46 1.40 9.75
C THR A 93 5.67 1.23 11.06
N ALA A 94 4.47 0.62 10.99
CA ALA A 94 3.60 0.40 12.14
C ALA A 94 4.14 -0.65 13.13
N TYR A 95 4.73 -1.74 12.63
CA TYR A 95 5.00 -2.94 13.43
C TYR A 95 6.47 -3.31 13.58
N GLN A 96 7.37 -2.71 12.80
CA GLN A 96 8.80 -3.06 12.72
C GLN A 96 9.05 -4.56 12.49
N ASP A 97 8.14 -5.22 11.78
CA ASP A 97 8.21 -6.66 11.50
C ASP A 97 8.95 -6.90 10.16
N PRO A 98 10.05 -7.67 10.15
CA PRO A 98 10.88 -7.87 8.95
C PRO A 98 10.11 -8.52 7.80
N ASP A 99 9.06 -9.31 8.05
CA ASP A 99 8.27 -9.91 6.98
C ASP A 99 7.62 -8.83 6.09
N PHE A 100 7.18 -7.71 6.67
CA PHE A 100 6.64 -6.59 5.90
C PHE A 100 7.73 -5.79 5.20
N LEU A 101 8.93 -5.72 5.77
CA LEU A 101 10.07 -5.06 5.13
C LEU A 101 10.47 -5.82 3.85
N ASP A 102 10.55 -7.14 3.91
CA ASP A 102 10.91 -7.98 2.77
C ASP A 102 9.90 -7.84 1.61
N LEU A 103 8.60 -7.78 1.94
CA LEU A 103 7.55 -7.50 0.96
C LEU A 103 7.69 -6.10 0.33
N ALA A 104 7.99 -5.08 1.14
CA ALA A 104 8.20 -3.72 0.66
C ALA A 104 9.42 -3.61 -0.26
N ILE A 105 10.55 -4.22 0.11
CA ILE A 105 11.78 -4.26 -0.69
C ILE A 105 11.53 -4.99 -2.01
N THR A 106 10.82 -6.10 -1.98
CA THR A 106 10.48 -6.88 -3.18
C THR A 106 9.63 -6.07 -4.15
N SER A 107 8.59 -5.40 -3.64
CA SER A 107 7.75 -4.52 -4.47
C SER A 107 8.57 -3.36 -5.05
N TRP A 108 9.35 -2.67 -4.22
CA TRP A 108 10.22 -1.57 -4.66
C TRP A 108 11.17 -2.02 -5.77
N THR A 109 11.84 -3.16 -5.58
CA THR A 109 12.77 -3.72 -6.58
C THR A 109 12.07 -4.03 -7.90
N SER A 110 10.81 -4.46 -7.86
CA SER A 110 10.02 -4.79 -9.05
C SER A 110 9.63 -3.55 -9.87
N VAL A 111 9.39 -2.42 -9.19
CA VAL A 111 8.93 -1.18 -9.84
C VAL A 111 10.01 -0.11 -10.01
N ARG A 112 11.19 -0.26 -9.38
CA ARG A 112 12.26 0.77 -9.38
C ARG A 112 12.70 1.19 -10.77
N ARG A 113 12.64 0.29 -11.75
CA ARG A 113 12.99 0.59 -13.16
C ARG A 113 12.07 1.62 -13.82
N TYR A 114 10.90 1.87 -13.22
CA TYR A 114 9.94 2.89 -13.64
C TYR A 114 10.03 4.18 -12.81
N THR A 115 11.03 4.26 -11.92
CA THR A 115 11.36 5.46 -11.17
C THR A 115 12.56 6.16 -11.80
N ILE A 116 12.82 7.40 -11.40
CA ILE A 116 13.95 8.19 -11.87
C ILE A 116 15.03 8.13 -10.78
N SER A 117 16.22 7.64 -11.11
CA SER A 117 17.38 7.73 -10.22
C SER A 117 18.02 9.12 -10.27
N ASP A 118 18.88 9.45 -9.30
CA ASP A 118 19.60 10.74 -9.30
C ASP A 118 20.46 10.91 -10.56
N GLU A 119 21.08 9.82 -11.03
CA GLU A 119 21.86 9.81 -12.27
C GLU A 119 20.96 10.08 -13.48
N GLN A 120 19.77 9.48 -13.52
CA GLN A 120 18.80 9.68 -14.60
C GLN A 120 18.20 11.09 -14.59
N ALA A 121 17.94 11.64 -13.41
CA ALA A 121 17.52 13.04 -13.26
C ALA A 121 18.61 14.00 -13.76
N THR A 122 19.89 13.68 -13.51
CA THR A 122 21.03 14.48 -13.96
C THR A 122 21.28 14.33 -15.46
N SER A 123 21.23 13.11 -16.00
CA SER A 123 21.44 12.85 -17.43
C SER A 123 20.27 13.28 -18.30
N GLY A 124 19.11 13.52 -17.70
CA GLY A 124 17.89 13.85 -18.38
C GLY A 124 17.27 12.67 -19.13
N THR A 125 17.71 11.44 -18.86
CA THR A 125 17.35 10.23 -19.64
C THR A 125 16.97 9.07 -18.73
N THR A 126 16.04 8.21 -19.19
CA THR A 126 15.68 6.97 -18.50
C THR A 126 15.54 5.83 -19.51
N GLU A 127 15.95 4.62 -19.11
CA GLU A 127 15.86 3.43 -19.96
C GLU A 127 14.40 3.03 -20.26
N ALA A 128 13.49 3.33 -19.33
CA ALA A 128 12.09 2.92 -19.45
C ALA A 128 11.29 3.77 -20.45
N LYS A 129 11.72 5.01 -20.73
CA LYS A 129 11.03 5.94 -21.63
C LYS A 129 12.01 6.95 -22.26
N GLN A 130 12.02 7.04 -23.59
CA GLN A 130 12.86 7.98 -24.33
C GLN A 130 12.21 9.38 -24.42
N PHE A 131 12.21 10.12 -23.32
CA PHE A 131 11.94 11.56 -23.33
C PHE A 131 12.96 12.29 -22.46
N ASN A 132 13.24 13.55 -22.81
CA ASN A 132 14.14 14.39 -22.03
C ASN A 132 13.42 14.80 -20.74
N LEU A 133 14.04 14.54 -19.59
CA LEU A 133 13.56 15.05 -18.31
C LEU A 133 13.92 16.54 -18.21
N SER A 134 12.93 17.39 -17.90
CA SER A 134 13.20 18.80 -17.60
C SER A 134 13.79 18.91 -16.20
N SER A 135 14.88 19.69 -16.07
CA SER A 135 15.51 19.98 -14.77
C SER A 135 14.73 20.99 -13.92
N SER A 136 13.65 21.57 -14.47
CA SER A 136 12.77 22.50 -13.78
C SER A 136 11.31 22.18 -14.04
N CYS A 137 10.47 22.31 -13.01
CA CYS A 137 9.02 22.36 -13.20
C CYS A 137 8.67 23.62 -14.00
N GLY A 138 7.81 23.50 -15.00
CA GLY A 138 7.30 24.68 -15.71
C GLY A 138 6.56 25.58 -14.72
N SER A 139 6.90 26.86 -14.72
CA SER A 139 6.05 27.88 -14.11
C SER A 139 4.79 28.02 -14.98
N GLU A 140 3.62 27.71 -14.41
CA GLU A 140 2.32 28.11 -14.97
C GLU A 140 2.15 29.63 -14.91
#